data_AF-A0A4D6HI22-F1
#
_entry.id   AF-A0A4D6HI22-F1
#
_cell.length_a   1.000
_cell.length_b   1.000
_cell.length_c   1.000
_cell.angle_alpha   90.00
_cell.angle_beta   90.00
_cell.angle_gamma   90.00
#
_symmetry.space_group_name_H-M   'P 1'
#
loop_
_entity.id
_entity.type
_entity.pdbx_description
1 polymer ?
#
loop_
_entity_poly.entity_id
_entity_poly.type
_entity_poly.pdbx_seq_one_letter_code
_entity_poly.pdbx_strand_id
1 'polypeptide(L)'
;MTSSDDSGYVHDPSAFDDDGTRAESADDNWDDGPVHPEQVDREFDWRGWVVVGMIVVAFIIAPIAITLWPPGVGYRFALLILPLVPALFLALTAVWATTRP
;
A
#
# COMPACT_ATOMS: atom_id res chain seq x y z
N MET A 1 -23.42 31.86 16.64
CA MET A 1 -22.70 31.40 15.44
C MET A 1 -23.77 30.91 14.48
N THR A 2 -24.00 31.64 13.38
CA THR A 2 -24.95 31.23 12.32
C THR A 2 -24.11 30.57 11.23
N SER A 3 -24.49 29.37 10.79
CA SER A 3 -23.89 28.71 9.63
C SER A 3 -24.35 29.48 8.39
N SER A 4 -23.41 29.82 7.50
CA SER A 4 -23.65 30.56 6.25
C SER A 4 -23.54 29.66 5.01
N ASP A 5 -23.80 28.35 5.15
CA ASP A 5 -23.87 27.46 4.00
C ASP A 5 -25.31 27.46 3.45
N ASP A 6 -25.70 28.62 2.90
CA ASP A 6 -26.96 28.84 2.20
C ASP A 6 -26.82 28.58 0.69
N SER A 7 -26.06 27.56 0.31
CA SER A 7 -26.17 26.98 -1.04
C SER A 7 -27.31 25.98 -1.04
N GLY A 8 -28.52 26.51 -0.86
CA GLY A 8 -29.75 25.74 -0.97
C GLY A 8 -29.72 24.87 -2.23
N TYR A 9 -29.89 23.57 -2.04
CA TYR A 9 -29.94 22.62 -3.15
C TYR A 9 -31.17 22.96 -4.01
N VAL A 10 -30.95 23.75 -5.07
CA VAL A 10 -32.00 24.08 -6.05
C VAL A 10 -32.01 22.96 -7.08
N HIS A 11 -33.07 22.16 -7.07
CA HIS A 11 -33.36 21.27 -8.17
C HIS A 11 -33.64 22.13 -9.41
N ASP A 12 -32.67 22.20 -10.32
CA ASP A 12 -32.87 22.74 -11.66
C ASP A 12 -33.26 21.59 -12.61
N PRO A 13 -34.54 21.47 -12.99
CA PRO A 13 -34.98 20.43 -13.92
C PRO A 13 -34.41 20.61 -15.32
N SER A 14 -33.87 21.79 -15.66
CA SER A 14 -33.23 22.03 -16.96
C SER A 14 -31.77 21.55 -17.02
N ALA A 15 -31.19 21.17 -15.87
CA ALA A 15 -29.86 20.57 -15.80
C ALA A 15 -29.83 19.08 -16.20
N PHE A 16 -30.98 18.50 -16.55
CA PHE A 16 -31.14 17.12 -16.98
C PHE A 16 -31.72 17.08 -18.39
N ASP A 17 -31.25 16.15 -19.21
CA ASP A 17 -31.81 15.92 -20.54
C ASP A 17 -33.05 15.01 -20.50
N ASP A 18 -33.68 14.80 -21.65
CA ASP A 18 -34.94 14.04 -21.76
C ASP A 18 -34.82 12.57 -21.30
N ASP A 19 -33.60 12.04 -21.16
CA ASP A 19 -33.35 10.68 -20.62
C ASP A 19 -33.15 10.65 -19.09
N GLY A 20 -33.04 11.83 -18.46
CA GLY A 20 -32.84 12.00 -17.04
C GLY A 20 -31.38 11.98 -16.59
N THR A 21 -30.41 12.00 -17.51
CA THR A 21 -28.99 12.19 -17.19
C THR A 21 -28.65 13.68 -17.09
N ARG A 22 -27.61 13.99 -16.31
CA ARG A 22 -27.19 15.38 -16.10
C ARG A 22 -26.54 15.88 -17.39
N ALA A 23 -27.07 16.96 -17.96
CA ALA A 23 -26.52 17.58 -19.15
C ALA A 23 -25.11 18.10 -18.84
N GLU A 24 -24.11 17.59 -19.56
CA GLU A 24 -22.71 18.02 -19.43
C GLU A 24 -22.61 19.52 -19.77
N SER A 25 -22.32 20.34 -18.77
CA SER A 25 -22.17 21.79 -18.94
C SER A 25 -20.75 22.10 -19.42
N ALA A 26 -20.58 23.02 -20.37
CA ALA A 26 -19.24 23.40 -20.87
C ALA A 26 -18.35 24.06 -19.79
N ASP A 27 -18.93 24.47 -18.66
CA ASP A 27 -18.26 25.02 -17.48
C ASP A 27 -17.94 23.96 -16.41
N ASP A 28 -18.32 22.69 -16.64
CA ASP A 28 -18.00 21.56 -15.75
C ASP A 28 -16.56 21.10 -16.05
N ASN A 29 -15.59 21.95 -15.70
CA ASN A 29 -14.19 21.57 -15.58
C ASN A 29 -14.04 20.62 -14.37
N TRP A 30 -14.42 19.35 -14.55
CA TRP A 30 -14.26 18.27 -13.58
C TRP A 30 -12.79 17.95 -13.25
N ASP A 31 -11.82 18.74 -13.71
CA ASP A 31 -10.41 18.65 -13.33
C ASP A 31 -10.10 19.30 -11.96
N ASP A 32 -11.05 20.00 -11.33
CA ASP A 32 -10.86 20.62 -10.00
C ASP A 32 -11.64 19.88 -8.88
N GLY A 33 -11.89 18.59 -9.08
CA GLY A 33 -12.28 17.70 -7.98
C GLY A 33 -11.11 17.52 -7.02
N PRO A 34 -11.33 17.43 -5.69
CA PRO A 34 -10.24 17.15 -4.75
C PRO A 34 -9.54 15.86 -5.19
N VAL A 35 -8.24 15.98 -5.52
CA VAL A 35 -7.42 14.86 -5.99
C VAL A 35 -7.66 13.66 -5.08
N HIS A 36 -8.22 12.59 -5.64
CA HIS A 36 -8.55 11.41 -4.86
C HIS A 36 -7.24 10.92 -4.22
N PRO A 37 -7.15 10.68 -2.89
CA PRO A 37 -5.90 10.28 -2.24
C PRO A 37 -5.26 8.97 -2.76
N GLU A 38 -5.93 8.28 -3.65
CA GLU A 38 -5.45 7.10 -4.39
C GLU A 38 -4.87 7.43 -5.79
N GLN A 39 -5.08 8.64 -6.31
CA GLN A 39 -4.42 9.19 -7.51
C GLN A 39 -3.10 9.91 -7.19
N VAL A 40 -2.83 10.19 -5.92
CA VAL A 40 -1.48 10.56 -5.46
C VAL A 40 -0.65 9.28 -5.49
N ASP A 41 0.21 9.14 -6.50
CA ASP A 41 1.10 8.00 -6.69
C ASP A 41 1.79 7.59 -5.37
N ARG A 42 1.26 6.55 -4.71
CA ARG A 42 1.98 5.84 -3.65
C ARG A 42 2.98 4.93 -4.32
N GLU A 43 4.07 5.53 -4.80
CA GLU A 43 5.20 4.80 -5.34
C GLU A 43 5.75 3.85 -4.26
N PHE A 44 6.14 2.65 -4.68
CA PHE A 44 6.70 1.66 -3.77
C PHE A 44 8.11 2.11 -3.35
N ASP A 45 8.18 2.76 -2.19
CA ASP A 45 9.40 3.35 -1.65
C ASP A 45 10.51 2.31 -1.41
N TRP A 46 11.76 2.77 -1.29
CA TRP A 46 12.93 1.92 -1.03
C TRP A 46 12.75 1.04 0.22
N ARG A 47 11.98 1.52 1.20
CA ARG A 47 11.62 0.78 2.41
C ARG A 47 10.78 -0.47 2.10
N GLY A 48 9.84 -0.35 1.17
CA GLY A 48 9.05 -1.47 0.67
C GLY A 48 9.95 -2.51 0.00
N TRP A 49 10.90 -2.05 -0.83
CA TRP A 49 11.88 -2.92 -1.47
C TRP A 49 12.78 -3.68 -0.49
N VAL A 50 13.17 -3.05 0.62
CA VAL A 50 13.92 -3.73 1.70
C VAL A 50 13.11 -4.88 2.29
N VAL A 51 11.81 -4.69 2.54
CA VAL A 51 10.93 -5.75 3.03
C VAL A 51 10.83 -6.89 2.01
N VAL A 52 10.65 -6.58 0.74
CA VAL A 52 10.64 -7.58 -0.35
C VAL A 52 11.95 -8.36 -0.40
N GLY A 53 13.10 -7.68 -0.29
CA GLY A 53 14.41 -8.32 -0.20
C GLY A 53 14.49 -9.29 0.98
N MET A 54 13.99 -8.90 2.15
CA MET A 54 13.99 -9.77 3.33
C MET A 54 13.05 -10.97 3.18
N ILE A 55 11.92 -10.82 2.47
CA ILE A 55 11.03 -11.95 2.11
C ILE A 55 11.82 -12.97 1.28
N VAL A 56 12.58 -12.52 0.27
CA VAL A 56 13.43 -13.42 -0.52
C VAL A 56 14.48 -14.12 0.36
N VAL A 57 15.11 -13.40 1.29
CA VAL A 57 16.06 -14.01 2.23
C VAL A 57 15.40 -15.08 3.09
N ALA A 58 14.23 -14.78 3.67
CA ALA A 58 13.53 -15.67 4.60
C ALA A 58 12.97 -16.92 3.92
N PHE A 59 12.40 -16.78 2.73
CA PHE A 59 11.64 -17.86 2.08
C PHE A 59 12.36 -18.57 0.94
N ILE A 60 13.46 -18.01 0.43
CA ILE A 60 14.23 -18.62 -0.67
C ILE A 60 15.65 -18.94 -0.21
N ILE A 61 16.38 -17.94 0.28
CA ILE A 61 17.80 -18.12 0.62
C ILE A 61 17.96 -19.05 1.83
N ALA A 62 17.20 -18.85 2.91
CA ALA A 62 17.29 -19.70 4.09
C ALA A 62 16.94 -21.17 3.80
N PRO A 63 15.83 -21.51 3.12
CA PRO A 63 15.54 -22.90 2.75
C PRO A 63 16.59 -23.54 1.83
N ILE A 64 17.10 -22.81 0.85
CA ILE A 64 18.17 -23.31 -0.03
C ILE A 64 19.43 -23.59 0.80
N ALA A 65 19.82 -22.67 1.67
CA ALA A 65 20.98 -22.82 2.53
C ALA A 65 20.85 -24.05 3.45
N ILE A 66 19.67 -24.29 4.04
CA ILE A 66 19.41 -25.50 4.85
C ILE A 66 19.55 -26.76 3.99
N THR A 67 18.99 -26.76 2.78
CA THR A 67 19.00 -27.91 1.88
C THR A 67 20.42 -28.29 1.45
N LEU A 68 21.28 -27.30 1.24
CA LEU A 68 22.68 -27.50 0.86
C LEU A 68 23.60 -27.75 2.08
N TRP A 69 23.10 -27.59 3.30
CA TRP A 69 23.89 -27.79 4.52
C TRP A 69 24.03 -29.27 4.86
N PRO A 70 25.25 -29.82 5.00
CA PRO A 70 25.43 -31.24 5.30
C PRO A 70 24.90 -31.60 6.70
N PRO A 71 24.19 -32.73 6.86
CA PRO A 71 23.71 -33.17 8.16
C PRO A 71 24.90 -33.58 9.05
N GLY A 72 25.04 -32.92 10.19
CA GLY A 72 26.15 -33.12 11.12
C GLY A 72 25.95 -32.44 12.47
N VAL A 73 27.00 -32.41 13.29
CA VAL A 73 26.98 -31.69 14.58
C VAL A 73 26.66 -30.22 14.31
N GLY A 74 25.50 -29.77 14.80
CA GLY A 74 25.01 -28.41 14.62
C GLY A 74 23.92 -28.24 13.56
N TYR A 75 23.54 -29.30 12.83
CA TYR A 75 22.43 -29.24 11.85
C TYR A 75 21.10 -28.81 12.49
N ARG A 76 20.85 -29.22 13.74
CA ARG A 76 19.70 -28.73 14.53
C ARG A 76 19.71 -27.21 14.73
N PHE A 77 20.89 -26.60 14.89
CA PHE A 77 21.00 -25.15 15.01
C PHE A 77 20.80 -24.50 13.65
N ALA A 78 21.24 -25.13 12.55
CA ALA A 78 20.96 -24.64 11.21
C ALA A 78 19.45 -24.58 10.94
N LEU A 79 18.72 -25.66 11.28
CA LEU A 79 17.27 -25.74 11.17
C LEU A 79 16.52 -24.70 12.02
N LEU A 80 17.13 -24.17 13.07
CA LEU A 80 16.53 -23.16 13.94
C LEU A 80 16.94 -21.74 13.55
N ILE A 81 18.24 -21.48 13.44
CA ILE A 81 18.79 -20.13 13.28
C ILE A 81 18.61 -19.61 11.86
N LEU A 82 18.84 -20.43 10.83
CA LEU A 82 18.69 -19.97 9.44
C LEU A 82 17.27 -19.49 9.10
N PRO A 83 16.18 -20.09 9.57
CA PRO A 83 14.85 -19.49 9.38
C PRO A 83 14.55 -18.39 10.42
N LEU A 84 14.98 -18.54 11.67
CA LEU A 84 14.63 -17.61 12.76
C LEU A 84 15.22 -16.21 12.57
N VAL A 85 16.51 -16.13 12.20
CA VAL A 85 17.22 -14.85 12.05
C VAL A 85 16.57 -13.96 10.98
N PRO A 86 16.39 -14.42 9.73
CA PRO A 86 15.74 -13.59 8.71
C PRO A 86 14.27 -13.31 9.04
N ALA A 87 13.55 -14.22 9.72
CA ALA A 87 12.19 -13.92 10.18
C ALA A 87 12.15 -12.78 11.20
N LEU A 88 13.09 -12.75 12.17
CA LEU A 88 13.21 -11.66 13.13
C LEU A 88 13.49 -10.34 12.41
N PHE A 89 14.46 -10.33 11.50
CA PHE A 89 14.78 -9.14 10.74
C PHE A 89 13.62 -8.71 9.84
N LEU A 90 12.88 -9.64 9.23
CA LEU A 90 11.69 -9.36 8.44
C LEU A 90 10.61 -8.67 9.26
N ALA A 91 10.37 -9.11 10.49
CA ALA A 91 9.43 -8.46 11.39
C ALA A 91 9.89 -7.02 11.70
N LEU A 92 11.18 -6.84 12.04
CA LEU A 92 11.73 -5.52 12.37
C LEU A 92 11.69 -4.57 11.17
N THR A 93 12.08 -5.03 9.97
CA THR A 93 12.07 -4.21 8.75
C THR A 93 10.65 -3.92 8.28
N ALA A 94 9.70 -4.83 8.47
CA ALA A 94 8.29 -4.55 8.17
C ALA A 94 7.71 -3.47 9.10
N VAL A 95 7.94 -3.57 10.42
CA VAL A 95 7.52 -2.53 11.36
C VAL A 95 8.15 -1.20 10.99
N TRP A 96 9.47 -1.19 10.81
CA TRP A 96 10.18 0.00 10.38
C TRP A 96 9.63 0.54 9.06
N ALA A 97 9.35 -0.27 8.03
CA ALA A 97 8.87 0.25 6.75
C ALA A 97 7.53 1.00 6.86
N THR A 98 6.70 0.64 7.85
CA THR A 98 5.41 1.28 8.10
C THR A 98 5.49 2.53 8.99
N THR A 99 6.57 2.74 9.74
CA THR A 99 6.70 3.94 10.58
C THR A 99 7.00 5.15 9.70
N ARG A 100 6.06 6.08 9.56
CA ARG A 100 6.33 7.37 8.92
C ARG A 100 7.21 8.21 9.86
N PRO A 101 8.29 8.87 9.39
CA PRO A 101 8.86 9.98 10.14
C PRO A 101 7.86 11.12 10.29
#